data_AF-A0A944XA91-F1
#
_entry.id   AF-A0A944XA91-F1
#
_cell.length_a   1.000
_cell.length_b   1.000
_cell.length_c   1.000
_cell.angle_alpha   90.00
_cell.angle_beta   90.00
_cell.angle_gamma   90.00
#
_symmetry.space_group_name_H-M   'P 1'
#
loop_
_entity.id
_entity.type
_entity.pdbx_description
1 polymer ?
#
loop_
_entity_poly.entity_id
_entity_poly.type
_entity_poly.pdbx_seq_one_letter_code
_entity_poly.pdbx_strand_id
1 'polypeptide(L)'
;MRLFLTLSATMALLLVGWQADGQHEGHGDHAEASETQHSDAEHVPQMDPMTGKVTMEGEIVDITCYLRHAASGEQHVKCALFCADQGMPFGFLEKESKTIYLLLPGEHESPLKGLREHIGSPVKITGDLTHGRGLTGLQIEEVETL
;
A
#
# COMPACT_ATOMS: atom_id res chain seq x y z
N MET A 1 44.64 -47.53 -4.61
CA MET A 1 44.33 -48.96 -4.88
C MET A 1 43.11 -49.32 -4.04
N ARG A 2 41.96 -49.59 -4.70
CA ARG A 2 40.71 -50.21 -4.19
C ARG A 2 39.99 -49.39 -3.08
N LEU A 3 38.68 -49.12 -3.13
CA LEU A 3 37.58 -49.99 -3.55
C LEU A 3 36.33 -49.12 -3.83
N PHE A 4 35.72 -49.30 -5.01
CA PHE A 4 34.33 -48.94 -5.34
C PHE A 4 33.37 -50.02 -4.79
N LEU A 5 32.06 -49.74 -4.85
CA LEU A 5 30.85 -50.57 -4.57
C LEU A 5 30.18 -50.25 -3.23
N THR A 6 28.86 -50.05 -3.08
CA THR A 6 27.63 -50.34 -3.86
C THR A 6 26.51 -49.40 -3.38
N LEU A 7 25.72 -48.76 -4.25
CA LEU A 7 24.40 -49.22 -4.76
C LEU A 7 23.31 -49.38 -3.67
N SER A 8 22.27 -48.54 -3.68
CA SER A 8 20.89 -48.97 -3.98
C SER A 8 19.88 -47.85 -3.72
N ALA A 9 19.02 -47.62 -4.72
CA ALA A 9 17.87 -46.75 -4.71
C ALA A 9 16.70 -47.30 -3.88
N THR A 10 15.80 -46.43 -3.44
CA THR A 10 14.35 -46.67 -3.49
C THR A 10 13.58 -45.34 -3.46
N MET A 11 13.06 -44.98 -4.63
CA MET A 11 12.00 -44.00 -4.82
C MET A 11 10.68 -44.71 -4.51
N ALA A 12 9.89 -44.18 -3.57
CA ALA A 12 8.54 -44.67 -3.29
C ALA A 12 7.52 -43.56 -3.61
N LEU A 13 7.05 -43.55 -4.85
CA LEU A 13 5.76 -42.96 -5.18
C LEU A 13 4.67 -43.89 -4.68
N LEU A 14 3.81 -43.42 -3.79
CA LEU A 14 2.53 -44.06 -3.49
C LEU A 14 1.42 -43.20 -4.09
N LEU A 15 1.02 -43.59 -5.31
CA LEU A 15 -0.31 -43.30 -5.85
C LEU A 15 -1.28 -44.31 -5.20
N VAL A 16 -2.10 -43.85 -4.26
CA VAL A 16 -3.27 -44.62 -3.81
C VAL A 16 -4.48 -43.98 -4.45
N GLY A 17 -5.06 -44.72 -5.40
CA GLY A 17 -6.27 -44.36 -6.10
C GLY A 17 -7.48 -44.28 -5.17
N TRP A 18 -8.38 -43.38 -5.53
CA TRP A 18 -9.74 -43.33 -5.01
C TRP A 18 -10.54 -44.52 -5.52
N GLN A 19 -11.21 -45.22 -4.61
CA GLN A 19 -12.38 -46.03 -4.95
C GLN A 19 -13.48 -45.71 -3.93
N ALA A 20 -14.58 -45.19 -4.46
CA ALA A 20 -15.84 -44.96 -3.78
C ALA A 20 -16.51 -46.31 -3.44
N ASP A 21 -17.17 -46.40 -2.29
CA ASP A 21 -18.63 -46.51 -2.22
C ASP A 21 -19.12 -46.67 -0.77
N GLY A 22 -20.09 -45.82 -0.40
CA GLY A 22 -21.32 -46.30 0.22
C GLY A 22 -21.45 -46.36 1.74
N GLN A 23 -22.32 -45.47 2.25
CA GLN A 23 -23.30 -45.67 3.33
C GLN A 23 -22.84 -45.43 4.78
N HIS A 24 -22.98 -44.17 5.20
CA HIS A 24 -23.35 -43.84 6.58
C HIS A 24 -24.68 -43.08 6.56
N GLU A 25 -25.76 -43.80 6.89
CA GLU A 25 -27.08 -43.23 7.12
C GLU A 25 -27.09 -42.61 8.53
N GLY A 26 -26.80 -41.31 8.60
CA GLY A 26 -27.00 -40.47 9.77
C GLY A 26 -28.13 -39.47 9.49
N HIS A 27 -29.10 -39.43 10.39
CA HIS A 27 -30.32 -38.62 10.29
C HIS A 27 -30.02 -37.13 10.08
N GLY A 28 -30.77 -36.53 9.15
CA GLY A 28 -30.58 -35.16 8.69
C GLY A 28 -30.89 -34.10 9.74
N ASP A 29 -29.88 -33.30 10.04
CA ASP A 29 -29.99 -31.93 10.51
C ASP A 29 -30.25 -31.03 9.30
N HIS A 30 -31.39 -30.33 9.27
CA HIS A 30 -31.56 -29.11 8.49
C HIS A 30 -32.34 -28.08 9.31
N ALA A 31 -31.68 -27.57 10.33
CA ALA A 31 -31.94 -26.24 10.87
C ALA A 31 -30.59 -25.52 10.96
N GLU A 32 -29.96 -25.29 9.81
CA GLU A 32 -28.78 -24.43 9.70
C GLU A 32 -29.15 -23.13 8.99
N ALA A 33 -28.73 -22.07 9.67
CA ALA A 33 -28.99 -20.68 9.42
C ALA A 33 -28.68 -20.25 7.99
N SER A 34 -29.63 -19.49 7.45
CA SER A 34 -29.37 -18.25 6.70
C SER A 34 -28.28 -18.37 5.63
N GLU A 35 -28.70 -18.74 4.43
CA GLU A 35 -28.05 -18.32 3.19
C GLU A 35 -27.80 -16.81 3.25
N THR A 36 -26.62 -16.43 3.74
CA THR A 36 -26.16 -15.06 3.61
C THR A 36 -25.49 -15.02 2.26
N GLN A 37 -26.32 -14.66 1.29
CA GLN A 37 -25.97 -14.15 -0.02
C GLN A 37 -24.59 -13.50 0.03
N HIS A 38 -23.67 -13.93 -0.84
CA HIS A 38 -22.49 -13.15 -1.15
C HIS A 38 -22.98 -11.78 -1.60
N SER A 39 -22.97 -10.82 -0.68
CA SER A 39 -23.36 -9.44 -0.94
C SER A 39 -22.47 -8.93 -2.05
N ASP A 40 -23.13 -8.47 -3.09
CA ASP A 40 -22.58 -7.82 -4.26
C ASP A 40 -21.34 -6.99 -3.87
N ALA A 41 -20.17 -7.39 -4.38
CA ALA A 41 -19.06 -6.45 -4.44
C ALA A 41 -19.55 -5.32 -5.34
N GLU A 42 -20.04 -4.24 -4.73
CA GLU A 42 -20.49 -3.05 -5.43
C GLU A 42 -19.44 -2.71 -6.49
N HIS A 43 -19.86 -2.69 -7.75
CA HIS A 43 -19.05 -2.12 -8.81
C HIS A 43 -18.91 -0.64 -8.49
N VAL A 44 -17.86 -0.31 -7.75
CA VAL A 44 -17.47 1.06 -7.47
C VAL A 44 -17.18 1.68 -8.84
N PRO A 45 -17.99 2.64 -9.33
CA PRO A 45 -17.76 3.23 -10.63
C PRO A 45 -16.32 3.74 -10.71
N GLN A 46 -15.64 3.43 -11.81
CA GLN A 46 -14.36 4.06 -12.10
C GLN A 46 -14.64 5.55 -12.24
N MET A 47 -14.18 6.33 -11.27
CA MET A 47 -14.32 7.79 -11.30
C MET A 47 -13.15 8.35 -12.09
N ASP A 48 -13.46 9.16 -13.09
CA ASP A 48 -12.45 10.03 -13.70
C ASP A 48 -11.93 10.98 -12.61
N PRO A 49 -10.63 10.97 -12.30
CA PRO A 49 -10.08 11.88 -11.31
C PRO A 49 -10.34 13.32 -11.75
N MET A 50 -10.89 14.15 -10.85
CA MET A 50 -10.92 15.59 -11.09
C MET A 50 -9.49 16.11 -10.94
N THR A 51 -8.83 16.33 -12.08
CA THR A 51 -7.43 16.75 -12.15
C THR A 51 -7.27 18.26 -12.23
N GLY A 52 -6.31 18.82 -11.49
CA GLY A 52 -5.95 20.24 -11.61
C GLY A 52 -4.49 20.49 -11.24
N LYS A 53 -3.74 21.13 -12.15
CA LYS A 53 -2.35 21.51 -11.92
C LYS A 53 -2.25 22.66 -10.91
N VAL A 54 -1.37 22.52 -9.93
CA VAL A 54 -1.15 23.50 -8.87
C VAL A 54 0.34 23.67 -8.57
N THR A 55 0.69 24.84 -8.04
CA THR A 55 1.99 25.09 -7.39
C THR A 55 1.72 25.64 -6.00
N MET A 56 2.32 25.04 -4.98
CA MET A 56 2.07 25.36 -3.57
C MET A 56 3.37 25.37 -2.76
N GLU A 57 3.43 26.18 -1.71
CA GLU A 57 4.50 26.14 -0.70
C GLU A 57 4.07 25.33 0.53
N GLY A 58 5.01 24.62 1.15
CA GLY A 58 4.70 23.76 2.29
C GLY A 58 5.88 22.91 2.74
N GLU A 59 5.58 21.75 3.31
CA GLU A 59 6.57 20.80 3.82
C GLU A 59 6.16 19.37 3.47
N ILE A 60 7.12 18.52 3.08
CA ILE A 60 6.91 17.07 2.96
C ILE A 60 7.02 16.44 4.36
N VAL A 61 5.95 15.79 4.80
CA VAL A 61 5.81 15.21 6.13
C VAL A 61 5.44 13.73 6.08
N ASP A 62 5.81 12.97 7.12
CA ASP A 62 5.16 11.68 7.39
C ASP A 62 3.77 11.93 7.99
N ILE A 63 2.73 11.44 7.30
CA ILE A 63 1.33 11.71 7.67
C ILE A 63 1.03 11.20 9.09
N THR A 64 1.58 10.05 9.46
CA THR A 64 1.30 9.44 10.77
C THR A 64 1.91 10.25 11.90
N CYS A 65 3.19 10.63 11.77
CA CYS A 65 3.88 11.48 12.74
C CYS A 65 3.21 12.84 12.85
N TYR A 66 2.85 13.46 11.72
CA TYR A 66 2.20 14.76 11.75
C TYR A 66 0.83 14.72 12.43
N LEU A 67 -0.03 13.76 12.08
CA LEU A 67 -1.37 13.65 12.70
C LEU A 67 -1.32 13.34 14.19
N ARG A 68 -0.34 12.55 14.65
CA ARG A 68 -0.25 12.15 16.06
C ARG A 68 0.49 13.16 16.93
N HIS A 69 1.44 13.89 16.36
CA HIS A 69 2.43 14.66 17.13
C HIS A 69 2.64 16.09 16.62
N ALA A 70 1.94 16.51 15.56
CA ALA A 70 2.26 17.74 14.82
C ALA A 70 3.75 17.80 14.42
N ALA A 71 4.32 16.62 14.14
CA ALA A 71 5.72 16.44 13.81
C ALA A 71 6.05 16.97 12.41
N SER A 72 6.87 18.01 12.34
CA SER A 72 7.39 18.59 11.11
C SER A 72 8.76 19.24 11.37
N GLY A 73 9.43 19.73 10.33
CA GLY A 73 10.74 20.38 10.37
C GLY A 73 11.93 19.42 10.45
N GLU A 74 13.13 20.00 10.45
CA GLU A 74 14.41 19.28 10.42
C GLU A 74 14.54 18.20 11.50
N GLN A 75 14.01 18.47 12.70
CA GLN A 75 14.06 17.54 13.83
C GLN A 75 13.24 16.25 13.61
N HIS A 76 12.35 16.22 12.61
CA HIS A 76 11.52 15.07 12.28
C HIS A 76 11.95 14.31 11.02
N VAL A 77 13.03 14.74 10.35
CA VAL A 77 13.56 14.08 9.15
C VAL A 77 13.86 12.60 9.41
N LYS A 78 14.54 12.29 10.52
CA LYS A 78 14.88 10.91 10.87
C LYS A 78 13.63 10.03 11.08
N CYS A 79 12.60 10.57 11.73
CA CYS A 79 11.35 9.86 11.96
C CYS A 79 10.60 9.62 10.65
N ALA A 80 10.51 10.66 9.81
CA ALA A 80 9.86 10.58 8.51
C ALA A 80 10.55 9.57 7.58
N LEU A 81 11.89 9.58 7.52
CA LEU A 81 12.67 8.61 6.75
C LEU A 81 12.48 7.18 7.26
N PHE A 82 12.42 6.98 8.57
CA PHE A 82 12.15 5.67 9.16
C PHE A 82 10.78 5.13 8.73
N CYS A 83 9.71 5.93 8.82
CA CYS A 83 8.38 5.53 8.36
C CYS A 83 8.34 5.22 6.86
N ALA A 84 9.02 6.03 6.05
CA ALA A 84 9.11 5.82 4.61
C ALA A 84 9.83 4.52 4.25
N ASP A 85 10.86 4.12 5.00
CA ASP A 85 11.53 2.82 4.84
C ASP A 85 10.62 1.65 5.20
N GLN A 86 9.55 1.87 5.96
CA GLN A 86 8.49 0.88 6.22
C GLN A 86 7.35 0.93 5.19
N GLY A 87 7.46 1.74 4.14
CA GLY A 87 6.46 1.86 3.08
C GLY A 87 5.29 2.80 3.40
N MET A 88 5.40 3.63 4.44
CA MET A 88 4.37 4.62 4.75
C MET A 88 4.39 5.76 3.72
N PRO A 89 3.22 6.28 3.31
CA PRO A 89 3.15 7.38 2.36
C PRO A 89 3.52 8.71 3.03
N PHE A 90 4.10 9.60 2.23
CA PHE A 90 4.26 11.00 2.63
C PHE A 90 3.01 11.82 2.33
N GLY A 91 2.90 12.92 3.06
CA GLY A 91 1.96 13.99 2.78
C GLY A 91 2.70 15.27 2.47
N PHE A 92 2.02 16.18 1.78
CA PHE A 92 2.44 17.57 1.65
C PHE A 92 1.54 18.42 2.54
N LEU A 93 2.15 19.04 3.55
CA LEU A 93 1.49 20.00 4.43
C LEU A 93 1.60 21.39 3.80
N GLU A 94 0.51 21.87 3.22
CA GLU A 94 0.47 23.20 2.61
C GLU A 94 0.57 24.30 3.69
N LYS A 95 1.36 25.32 3.39
CA LYS A 95 1.81 26.33 4.35
C LYS A 95 0.69 27.16 4.96
N GLU A 96 -0.28 27.61 4.18
CA GLU A 96 -1.30 28.57 4.63
C GLU A 96 -2.51 27.87 5.24
N SER A 97 -3.15 26.99 4.47
CA SER A 97 -4.35 26.25 4.85
C SER A 97 -4.08 25.14 5.86
N LYS A 98 -2.82 24.70 5.98
CA LYS A 98 -2.42 23.51 6.75
C LYS A 98 -3.12 22.22 6.28
N THR A 99 -3.63 22.23 5.05
CA THR A 99 -4.20 21.04 4.41
C THR A 99 -3.07 20.05 4.13
N ILE A 100 -3.34 18.77 4.40
CA ILE A 100 -2.44 17.68 4.02
C ILE A 100 -2.96 17.04 2.75
N TYR A 101 -2.10 17.00 1.73
CA TYR A 101 -2.35 16.27 0.49
C TYR A 101 -1.57 14.96 0.53
N LEU A 102 -2.21 13.85 0.14
CA LEU A 102 -1.51 12.57 0.02
C LEU A 102 -0.57 12.64 -1.19
N LEU A 103 0.73 12.42 -0.99
CA LEU A 103 1.65 12.40 -2.12
C LEU A 103 1.49 11.10 -2.91
N LEU A 104 1.25 11.25 -4.21
CA LEU A 104 1.11 10.15 -5.15
C LEU A 104 2.38 10.05 -6.00
N PRO A 105 3.01 8.87 -6.11
CA PRO A 105 4.08 8.67 -7.09
C PRO A 105 3.56 8.85 -8.51
N GLY A 106 4.48 9.13 -9.45
CA GLY A 106 4.21 8.88 -10.86
C GLY A 106 3.90 7.40 -11.13
N GLU A 107 3.25 7.12 -12.26
CA GLU A 107 2.89 5.76 -12.63
C GLU A 107 4.11 4.82 -12.61
N HIS A 108 3.99 3.70 -11.89
CA HIS A 108 5.05 2.70 -11.73
C HIS A 108 6.38 3.21 -11.14
N GLU A 109 6.38 4.36 -10.46
CA GLU A 109 7.57 4.91 -9.79
C GLU A 109 7.61 4.60 -8.29
N SER A 110 8.80 4.73 -7.69
CA SER A 110 8.93 4.67 -6.24
C SER A 110 8.26 5.89 -5.60
N PRO A 111 7.44 5.72 -4.54
CA PRO A 111 6.84 6.82 -3.76
C PRO A 111 7.84 7.84 -3.20
N LEU A 112 9.12 7.48 -3.15
CA LEU A 112 10.17 8.25 -2.47
C LEU A 112 11.19 8.84 -3.45
N LYS A 113 11.02 8.62 -4.76
CA LYS A 113 11.98 9.02 -5.78
C LYS A 113 12.17 10.54 -5.73
N GLY A 114 13.37 10.99 -5.36
CA GLY A 114 13.74 12.40 -5.31
C GLY A 114 13.01 13.22 -4.25
N LEU A 115 12.37 12.61 -3.25
CA LEU A 115 11.69 13.34 -2.17
C LEU A 115 12.50 13.41 -0.89
N ARG A 116 13.44 12.48 -0.69
CA ARG A 116 14.09 12.27 0.62
C ARG A 116 14.98 13.45 1.02
N GLU A 117 15.62 14.07 0.04
CA GLU A 117 16.45 15.27 0.23
C GLU A 117 15.65 16.53 0.62
N HIS A 118 14.33 16.51 0.43
CA HIS A 118 13.46 17.68 0.67
C HIS A 118 12.67 17.59 1.99
N ILE A 119 12.69 16.45 2.68
CA ILE A 119 11.93 16.23 3.92
C ILE A 119 12.43 17.18 5.01
N GLY A 120 11.49 17.71 5.80
CA GLY A 120 11.78 18.58 6.96
C GLY A 120 12.27 19.98 6.60
N SER A 121 12.31 20.31 5.31
CA SER A 121 12.61 21.66 4.81
C SER A 121 11.35 22.26 4.17
N PRO A 122 11.21 23.60 4.16
CA PRO A 122 10.22 24.26 3.33
C PRO A 122 10.48 23.96 1.85
N VAL A 123 9.41 23.69 1.09
CA VAL A 123 9.49 23.37 -0.33
C VAL A 123 8.42 24.10 -1.11
N LYS A 124 8.68 24.29 -2.40
CA LYS A 124 7.68 24.58 -3.43
C LYS A 124 7.45 23.31 -4.24
N ILE A 125 6.19 22.86 -4.31
CA ILE A 125 5.80 21.68 -5.10
C ILE A 125 4.88 22.11 -6.24
N THR A 126 5.14 21.56 -7.42
CA THR A 126 4.22 21.60 -8.57
C THR A 126 3.73 20.19 -8.88
N GLY A 127 2.44 20.06 -9.16
CA GLY A 127 1.85 18.76 -9.48
C GLY A 127 0.38 18.83 -9.82
N ASP A 128 -0.22 17.67 -10.06
CA ASP A 128 -1.64 17.53 -10.37
C ASP A 128 -2.40 17.00 -9.15
N LEU A 129 -3.42 17.75 -8.72
CA LEU A 129 -4.36 17.29 -7.71
C LEU A 129 -5.29 16.25 -8.30
N THR A 130 -5.61 15.23 -7.51
CA THR A 130 -6.66 14.25 -7.80
C THR A 130 -7.56 14.12 -6.59
N HIS A 131 -8.85 14.36 -6.75
CA HIS A 131 -9.82 14.18 -5.67
C HIS A 131 -10.65 12.90 -5.88
N GLY A 132 -10.81 12.11 -4.82
CA GLY A 132 -11.66 10.94 -4.83
C GLY A 132 -11.92 10.37 -3.43
N ARG A 133 -13.17 9.96 -3.17
CA ARG A 133 -13.59 9.24 -1.95
C ARG A 133 -13.18 9.93 -0.63
N GLY A 134 -13.16 11.27 -0.61
CA GLY A 134 -12.84 12.06 0.57
C GLY A 134 -11.35 12.34 0.79
N LEU A 135 -10.47 11.90 -0.11
CA LEU A 135 -9.05 12.24 -0.09
C LEU A 135 -8.70 13.07 -1.32
N THR A 136 -7.72 13.95 -1.15
CA THR A 136 -7.07 14.66 -2.25
C THR A 136 -5.62 14.22 -2.29
N GLY A 137 -5.25 13.60 -3.41
CA GLY A 137 -3.87 13.27 -3.74
C GLY A 137 -3.21 14.38 -4.54
N LEU A 138 -1.88 14.45 -4.45
CA LEU A 138 -1.02 15.33 -5.24
C LEU A 138 0.03 14.47 -5.91
N GLN A 139 -0.09 14.31 -7.23
CA GLN A 139 0.94 13.69 -8.03
C GLN A 139 2.02 14.73 -8.32
N ILE A 140 3.24 14.47 -7.85
CA ILE A 140 4.34 15.44 -7.92
C ILE A 140 4.96 15.40 -9.32
N GLU A 141 5.12 16.58 -9.92
CA GLU A 141 5.91 16.76 -11.15
C GLU A 141 7.27 17.40 -10.84
N GLU A 142 7.30 18.34 -9.90
CA GLU A 142 8.50 19.09 -9.52
C GLU A 142 8.47 19.42 -8.02
N VAL A 143 9.65 19.40 -7.40
CA VAL A 143 9.87 19.82 -6.02
C VAL A 143 11.17 20.62 -5.93
N GLU A 144 11.12 21.73 -5.22
CA GLU A 144 12.26 22.63 -4.97
C GLU A 144 12.30 22.99 -3.48
N THR A 145 13.45 22.84 -2.82
CA THR A 145 13.67 23.34 -1.46
C THR A 145 13.82 24.86 -1.49
N LEU A 146 13.15 25.57 -0.56
CA LEU A 146 13.15 27.03 -0.44
C LEU A 146 14.21 27.57 0.54
#